data_AF-A0A0A1GXA7-F1
#
_entry.id   AF-A0A0A1GXA7-F1
#
_cell.length_a   1.000
_cell.length_b   1.000
_cell.length_c   1.000
_cell.angle_alpha   90.00
_cell.angle_beta   90.00
_cell.angle_gamma   90.00
#
_symmetry.space_group_name_H-M   'P 1'
#
loop_
_entity.id
_entity.type
_entity.pdbx_description
1 polymer ?
#
loop_
_entity_poly.entity_id
_entity_poly.type
_entity_poly.pdbx_seq_one_letter_code
_entity_poly.pdbx_strand_id
1 'polypeptide(L)' 'MYTVIRKFKDGNPKAEGHIYEVGDEYPFQKYAGATTKARIAELTKEEGPNDSFDGPVILEVDLDEKEK' A
#
# COMPACT_ATOMS: atom_id res chain seq x y z
N MET A 1 -3.62 -5.07 -8.49
CA MET A 1 -4.15 -4.48 -7.23
C MET A 1 -3.06 -4.59 -6.19
N TYR A 2 -3.15 -3.97 -5.00
CA TYR A 2 -2.10 -4.13 -3.98
C TYR A 2 -2.64 -4.92 -2.79
N THR A 3 -1.80 -5.78 -2.22
CA THR A 3 -2.09 -6.45 -0.95
C THR A 3 -1.17 -5.91 0.11
N VAL A 4 -1.74 -5.62 1.27
CA VAL A 4 -0.99 -5.16 2.43
C VAL A 4 -0.20 -6.33 3.00
N ILE A 5 1.12 -6.19 3.02
CA ILE A 5 2.04 -7.21 3.54
C ILE A 5 2.53 -6.88 4.95
N ARG A 6 2.32 -5.64 5.41
CA ARG A 6 2.61 -5.19 6.78
C ARG A 6 1.52 -4.25 7.28
N LYS A 7 1.16 -4.40 8.55
CA LYS A 7 0.18 -3.51 9.20
C LYS A 7 0.68 -2.06 9.19
N PHE A 8 -0.11 -1.14 8.64
CA PHE A 8 0.24 0.28 8.64
C PHE A 8 -1.01 1.15 8.78
N LYS A 9 -0.83 2.35 9.32
CA LYS A 9 -1.88 3.37 9.38
C LYS A 9 -1.72 4.31 8.19
N ASP A 10 -2.71 4.36 7.31
CA ASP A 10 -2.62 5.25 6.15
C ASP A 10 -2.88 6.69 6.58
N GLY A 11 -1.86 7.54 6.43
CA GLY A 11 -1.93 8.97 6.76
C GLY A 11 -2.68 9.80 5.72
N ASN A 12 -3.23 9.18 4.68
CA ASN A 12 -4.01 9.90 3.68
C ASN A 12 -5.29 10.44 4.33
N PRO A 13 -5.61 11.75 4.19
CA PRO A 13 -6.83 12.32 4.75
C PRO A 13 -8.10 11.62 4.25
N LYS A 14 -8.08 11.01 3.05
CA LYS A 14 -9.21 10.23 2.54
C LYS A 14 -9.32 8.82 3.12
N ALA A 15 -8.24 8.31 3.69
CA ALA A 15 -8.28 7.06 4.45
C ALA A 15 -8.69 7.30 5.90
N GLU A 16 -8.84 8.56 6.35
CA GLU A 16 -9.26 8.91 7.72
C GLU A 16 -8.41 8.23 8.81
N GLY A 17 -7.14 7.92 8.52
CA GLY A 17 -6.30 7.18 9.46
C GLY A 17 -6.67 5.71 9.59
N HIS A 18 -7.28 5.11 8.57
CA HIS A 18 -7.57 3.69 8.50
C HIS A 18 -6.30 2.87 8.72
N ILE A 19 -6.42 1.84 9.55
CA ILE A 19 -5.34 0.91 9.84
C ILE A 19 -5.58 -0.29 8.93
N TYR A 20 -4.68 -0.48 7.96
CA TYR A 20 -4.70 -1.67 7.12
C TYR A 20 -3.95 -2.79 7.81
N GLU A 21 -4.52 -3.99 7.82
CA GLU A 21 -3.92 -5.20 8.35
C GLU A 21 -3.27 -6.04 7.26
N VAL A 22 -2.43 -6.99 7.66
CA VAL A 22 -1.75 -7.88 6.70
C VAL A 22 -2.79 -8.75 5.99
N GLY A 23 -2.76 -8.75 4.66
CA GLY A 23 -3.72 -9.44 3.80
C GLY A 23 -4.86 -8.55 3.30
N ASP A 24 -5.00 -7.33 3.81
CA ASP A 24 -6.00 -6.39 3.28
C ASP A 24 -5.70 -6.01 1.83
N GLU A 25 -6.77 -5.73 1.09
CA GLU A 25 -6.67 -5.15 -0.25
C GLU A 25 -6.46 -3.63 -0.15
N TYR A 26 -5.46 -3.12 -0.86
CA TYR A 26 -5.16 -1.71 -0.95
C TYR A 26 -5.21 -1.20 -2.41
N PRO A 27 -5.76 0.00 -2.64
CA PRO A 27 -6.50 0.85 -1.70
C PRO A 27 -7.96 0.38 -1.52
N PHE A 28 -8.52 0.49 -0.29
CA PHE A 28 -9.91 0.10 0.03
C PHE A 28 -10.96 0.76 -0.87
N GLN A 29 -10.68 1.96 -1.35
CA GLN A 29 -11.46 2.65 -2.36
C GLN A 29 -10.51 3.24 -3.39
N LYS A 30 -10.89 3.22 -4.68
CA LYS A 30 -10.14 3.90 -5.74
C LYS A 30 -10.26 5.40 -5.54
N TYR A 31 -9.40 5.96 -4.69
CA TYR A 31 -9.33 7.41 -4.53
C TYR A 31 -8.86 8.02 -5.85
N ALA A 32 -9.66 8.93 -6.41
CA ALA A 32 -9.32 9.64 -7.64
C ALA A 32 -8.07 10.53 -7.43
N GLY A 33 -7.03 10.33 -8.25
CA GLY A 33 -5.97 11.32 -8.48
C GLY A 33 -4.51 10.84 -8.42
N ALA A 34 -3.60 11.80 -8.60
CA ALA A 34 -2.15 11.62 -8.53
C ALA A 34 -1.63 11.26 -7.13
N THR A 35 -2.37 11.62 -6.08
CA THR A 35 -2.05 11.33 -4.68
C THR A 35 -1.97 9.83 -4.39
N THR A 36 -2.84 9.03 -5.01
CA THR A 36 -2.85 7.57 -4.85
C THR A 36 -1.59 6.93 -5.43
N LYS A 37 -1.12 7.40 -6.60
CA LYS A 37 0.11 6.88 -7.23
C LYS A 37 1.37 7.23 -6.44
N ALA A 38 1.48 8.49 -5.98
CA ALA A 38 2.59 8.89 -5.13
C ALA A 38 2.62 8.08 -3.84
N ARG A 39 1.45 7.87 -3.22
CA ARG A 39 1.33 7.10 -1.99
C ARG A 39 1.68 5.63 -2.20
N ILE A 40 1.16 5.00 -3.25
CA ILE A 40 1.55 3.62 -3.62
C ILE A 40 3.06 3.52 -3.77
N ALA A 41 3.69 4.44 -4.50
CA ALA A 41 5.14 4.45 -4.70
C ALA A 41 5.93 4.59 -3.38
N GLU A 42 5.40 5.32 -2.39
CA GLU A 42 5.98 5.35 -1.04
C GLU A 42 5.81 4.02 -0.30
N LEU A 43 4.63 3.41 -0.40
CA LEU A 43 4.25 2.20 0.32
C LEU A 43 4.85 0.92 -0.29
N THR A 44 5.17 0.92 -1.58
CA THR A 44 5.87 -0.16 -2.29
C THR A 44 7.38 0.02 -2.30
N LYS A 45 7.90 1.12 -1.75
CA LYS A 45 9.34 1.38 -1.77
C LYS A 45 10.05 0.36 -0.91
N GLU A 46 11.19 -0.15 -1.37
CA GLU A 46 12.01 -1.10 -0.61
C GLU A 46 13.17 -0.41 0.12
N GLU A 47 13.46 0.84 -0.25
CA GLU A 47 14.55 1.64 0.30
C GLU A 47 14.05 3.02 0.73
N GLY A 48 14.08 3.28 2.03
CA GLY A 48 13.80 4.60 2.60
C GLY A 48 15.05 5.43 2.80
N PRO A 49 14.91 6.75 2.99
CA PRO A 49 16.06 7.64 3.15
C PRO A 49 16.82 7.49 4.49
N ASN A 50 16.47 6.51 5.34
CA ASN A 50 16.95 6.42 6.72
C ASN A 50 16.75 5.01 7.32
N ASP A 51 17.56 4.66 8.33
CA ASP A 51 17.56 3.39 9.09
C ASP A 51 16.22 3.01 9.76
N SER A 52 15.26 3.93 9.85
CA SER A 52 13.90 3.66 10.35
C SER A 52 12.92 3.21 9.24
N PHE A 53 13.43 2.88 8.06
CA PHE A 53 12.61 2.41 6.97
C PHE A 53 12.16 0.97 7.18
N ASP A 54 10.86 0.78 7.37
CA ASP A 54 10.26 -0.53 7.65
C ASP A 54 9.94 -1.34 6.37
N GLY A 55 10.62 -1.06 5.26
CA GLY A 55 10.40 -1.77 4.01
C GLY A 55 9.06 -1.44 3.32
N PRO A 56 8.70 -2.19 2.26
CA PRO A 56 7.41 -2.05 1.63
C PRO A 56 6.31 -2.58 2.55
N VAL A 57 5.19 -1.86 2.62
CA VAL A 57 4.00 -2.25 3.41
C VAL A 57 2.87 -2.80 2.54
N ILE A 58 2.93 -2.54 1.22
CA ILE A 58 2.02 -3.12 0.23
C ILE A 58 2.83 -3.73 -0.91
N LEU A 59 2.30 -4.78 -1.53
CA LEU A 59 2.88 -5.45 -2.68
C LEU A 59 1.88 -5.45 -3.84
N GLU A 60 2.36 -5.21 -5.06
CA GLU A 60 1.52 -5.39 -6.24
C GLU A 60 1.22 -6.87 -6.41
N VAL A 61 -0.05 -7.24 -6.29
CA VAL A 61 -0.52 -8.56 -6.66
C VAL A 61 -1.06 -8.46 -8.08
N ASP A 62 -0.34 -9.10 -8.99
CA ASP A 62 -0.82 -9.36 -10.33
C ASP A 62 -1.91 -10.43 -10.21
N LEU A 63 -3.11 -10.12 -10.67
CA LEU A 63 -4.25 -11.03 -10.58
C LEU A 63 -4.14 -12.20 -11.59
N ASP A 64 -3.05 -12.26 -12.36
CA ASP A 64 -2.85 -13.21 -13.45
C ASP A 64 -2.35 -14.61 -13.00
N GLU A 65 -1.92 -14.80 -11.75
CA GLU A 65 -1.42 -16.11 -11.27
C GLU A 65 -2.49 -17.03 -10.63
N LYS A 66 -3.79 -16.79 -10.89
CA LYS A 66 -4.87 -17.67 -10.39
C LYS A 66 -5.46 -18.65 -11.41
N GLU A 67 -4.88 -18.82 -12.58
CA GLU A 67 -5.28 -19.88 -13.51
C GLU A 67 -4.08 -20.62 -14.12
N LYS A 68 -3.67 -21.72 -13.48
CA LYS A 68 -2.99 -22.83 -14.16
C LYS A 68 -3.38 -24.17 -13.57
#